data_AF-A0A1Q8R9B8-F1
#
_entry.id   AF-A0A1Q8R9B8-F1
#
_cell.length_a   1.000
_cell.length_b   1.000
_cell.length_c   1.000
_cell.angle_alpha   90.00
_cell.angle_beta   90.00
_cell.angle_gamma   90.00
#
_symmetry.space_group_name_H-M   'P 1'
#
loop_
_entity.id
_entity.type
_entity.pdbx_description
1 polymer ?
#
loop_
_entity_poly.entity_id
_entity_poly.type
_entity_poly.pdbx_seq_one_letter_code
_entity_poly.pdbx_strand_id
1 'polypeptide(L)'
;MRAQATSSRNQCKILHCGHMMCEPCITRVAANRDGPVDNPNARSPQCPFCATRIGKYEHCGAQSCPNPGNVGYPMPKNMTEMAVFPRTTPEGGGLPFCCARCRMLRVERLSRKLIRVILNDDTAQAVWEPSADHRQHVGEYAVAMPVPELQKLMDGLRDTACNPEIMKKYAWVLPSSRDVMTVGKAEMPDRRRG
;
A
#
# COMPACT_ATOMS: atom_id res chain seq x y z
N MET A 1 -40.26 15.89 20.25
CA MET A 1 -39.00 16.53 19.80
C MET A 1 -38.41 15.67 18.69
N ARG A 2 -38.25 16.22 17.48
CA ARG A 2 -37.64 15.50 16.35
C ARG A 2 -36.13 15.42 16.56
N ALA A 3 -35.57 14.23 16.52
CA ALA A 3 -34.13 14.03 16.51
C ALA A 3 -33.55 14.70 15.24
N GLN A 4 -32.77 15.75 15.44
CA GLN A 4 -31.95 16.32 14.37
C GLN A 4 -30.93 15.27 13.94
N ALA A 5 -30.86 15.03 12.63
CA ALA A 5 -29.83 14.21 12.02
C ALA A 5 -28.46 14.83 12.31
N THR A 6 -27.69 14.20 13.20
CA THR A 6 -26.29 14.55 13.45
C THR A 6 -25.45 14.01 12.31
N SER A 7 -25.19 14.85 11.32
CA SER A 7 -24.21 14.56 10.28
C SER A 7 -22.80 14.39 10.89
N SER A 8 -22.16 13.29 10.48
CA SER A 8 -20.71 13.07 10.34
C SER A 8 -19.73 13.05 11.53
N ARG A 9 -20.09 13.29 12.79
CA ARG A 9 -19.05 13.49 13.84
C ARG A 9 -18.41 12.25 14.50
N ASN A 10 -18.96 11.04 14.32
CA ASN A 10 -18.46 9.82 14.99
C ASN A 10 -18.26 8.65 14.01
N GLN A 11 -17.45 8.83 12.97
CA GLN A 11 -17.05 7.68 12.15
C GLN A 11 -16.12 6.78 12.96
N CYS A 12 -16.60 5.59 13.30
CA CYS A 12 -15.76 4.55 13.90
C CYS A 12 -14.78 4.04 12.84
N LYS A 13 -13.52 3.86 13.24
CA LYS A 13 -12.49 3.20 12.45
C LYS A 13 -11.94 2.00 13.21
N ILE A 14 -11.63 0.95 12.49
CA ILE A 14 -10.97 -0.25 12.99
C ILE A 14 -9.48 -0.10 12.70
N LEU A 15 -8.66 -0.01 13.74
CA LEU A 15 -7.20 -0.02 13.62
C LEU A 15 -6.71 -1.36 13.06
N HIS A 16 -5.49 -1.42 12.54
CA HIS A 16 -4.91 -2.67 12.04
C HIS A 16 -4.69 -3.72 13.12
N CYS A 17 -4.59 -3.30 14.39
CA CYS A 17 -4.61 -4.19 15.54
C CYS A 17 -6.02 -4.71 15.91
N GLY A 18 -7.04 -4.44 15.08
CA GLY A 18 -8.43 -4.87 15.31
C GLY A 18 -9.23 -3.98 16.26
N HIS A 19 -8.59 -3.12 17.05
CA HIS A 19 -9.27 -2.24 17.99
C HIS A 19 -10.04 -1.12 17.29
N MET A 20 -11.26 -0.87 17.77
CA MET A 20 -12.15 0.17 17.25
C MET A 20 -11.99 1.49 18.00
N MET A 21 -11.94 2.60 17.26
CA MET A 21 -11.89 3.95 17.83
C MET A 21 -12.65 4.95 16.99
N CYS A 22 -13.16 6.00 17.63
CA CYS A 22 -13.74 7.13 16.93
C CYS A 22 -12.66 7.89 16.14
N GLU A 23 -13.00 8.43 14.97
CA GLU A 23 -12.06 9.24 14.17
C GLU A 23 -11.41 10.39 14.97
N PRO A 24 -12.13 11.17 15.80
CA PRO A 24 -11.50 12.16 16.68
C PRO A 24 -10.48 11.57 17.65
N CYS A 25 -10.75 10.36 18.17
CA CYS A 25 -9.90 9.64 19.12
C CYS A 25 -8.57 9.26 18.45
N ILE A 26 -8.63 8.70 17.24
CA ILE A 26 -7.45 8.31 16.46
C ILE A 26 -6.64 9.54 16.05
N THR A 27 -7.31 10.61 15.59
CA THR A 27 -6.63 11.87 15.24
C THR A 27 -5.87 12.42 16.44
N ARG A 28 -6.46 12.39 17.64
CA ARG A 28 -5.79 12.84 18.88
C ARG A 28 -4.60 11.97 19.23
N VAL A 29 -4.72 10.64 19.15
CA VAL A 29 -3.60 9.71 19.41
C VAL A 29 -2.46 9.91 18.41
N ALA A 30 -2.79 10.07 17.12
CA ALA A 30 -1.82 10.31 16.07
C ALA A 30 -1.16 11.71 16.15
N ALA A 31 -1.90 12.72 16.63
CA ALA A 31 -1.42 14.09 16.78
C ALA A 31 -0.70 14.37 18.10
N ASN A 32 -0.86 13.53 19.13
CA ASN A 32 -0.18 13.63 20.44
C ASN A 32 1.32 13.25 20.38
N ARG A 33 2.01 13.78 19.37
CA ARG A 33 3.46 13.71 19.21
C ARG A 33 4.20 14.57 20.24
N ASP A 34 3.55 15.58 20.80
CA ASP A 34 4.19 16.55 21.71
C ASP A 34 3.83 16.31 23.19
N GLY A 35 3.43 15.07 23.54
CA GLY A 35 3.15 14.70 24.92
C GLY A 35 4.42 14.70 25.81
N PRO A 36 4.25 14.66 27.15
CA PRO A 36 5.36 14.54 28.10
C PRO A 36 6.35 13.42 27.74
N VAL A 37 7.64 13.54 28.10
CA VAL A 37 8.70 12.57 27.72
C VAL A 37 8.40 11.14 28.23
N ASP A 38 7.65 11.05 29.32
CA ASP A 38 7.12 9.87 29.98
C ASP A 38 5.82 9.33 29.35
N ASN A 39 5.24 10.03 28.36
CA ASN A 39 4.13 9.52 27.58
C ASN A 39 4.65 8.51 26.54
N PRO A 40 4.26 7.23 26.59
CA PRO A 40 4.69 6.22 25.62
C PRO A 40 4.30 6.55 24.17
N ASN A 41 3.37 7.49 23.96
CA ASN A 41 2.92 7.97 22.66
C ASN A 41 3.70 9.19 22.11
N ALA A 42 4.54 9.87 22.91
CA ALA A 42 5.20 11.12 22.54
C ALA A 42 6.26 10.99 21.42
N ARG A 43 6.66 9.77 21.04
CA ARG A 43 7.60 9.56 19.91
C ARG A 43 7.08 8.59 18.85
N SER A 44 6.13 7.74 19.22
CA SER A 44 5.48 6.80 18.32
C SER A 44 4.05 6.66 18.82
N PRO A 45 3.04 7.20 18.12
CA PRO A 45 1.65 6.97 18.49
C PRO A 45 1.38 5.47 18.61
N GLN A 46 0.65 5.03 19.63
CA GLN A 46 0.31 3.64 19.84
C GLN A 46 -1.19 3.48 20.14
N CYS A 47 -1.72 2.30 19.83
CA CYS A 47 -3.05 1.91 20.25
C CYS A 47 -3.10 1.86 21.78
N PRO A 48 -3.96 2.64 22.46
CA PRO A 48 -4.08 2.61 23.92
C PRO A 48 -4.49 1.25 24.51
N PHE A 49 -4.99 0.31 23.71
CA PHE A 49 -5.42 -1.00 24.19
C PHE A 49 -4.34 -2.09 24.10
N CYS A 50 -3.44 -2.02 23.12
CA CYS A 50 -2.47 -3.08 22.86
C CYS A 50 -1.05 -2.57 22.56
N ALA A 51 -0.79 -1.27 22.73
CA ALA A 51 0.49 -0.61 22.47
C ALA A 51 1.03 -0.74 21.01
N THR A 52 0.24 -1.29 20.09
CA THR A 52 0.63 -1.40 18.67
C THR A 52 0.83 -0.02 18.06
N ARG A 53 1.94 0.20 17.34
CA ARG A 53 2.23 1.50 16.71
C ARG A 53 1.14 1.93 15.70
N ILE A 54 0.64 3.14 15.89
CA ILE A 54 -0.26 3.87 15.01
C ILE A 54 0.57 4.88 14.19
N GLY A 55 0.17 5.13 12.94
CA GLY A 55 0.90 6.00 12.03
C GLY A 55 1.66 5.21 10.95
N LYS A 56 2.72 5.78 10.37
CA LYS A 56 3.35 5.21 9.17
C LYS A 56 3.87 3.79 9.45
N TYR A 57 3.56 2.86 8.54
CA TYR A 57 4.25 1.58 8.52
C TYR A 57 5.76 1.79 8.41
N GLU A 58 6.55 0.91 9.02
CA GLU A 58 8.02 0.98 9.02
C GLU A 58 8.60 1.13 7.60
N HIS A 59 7.98 0.47 6.62
CA HIS A 59 8.42 0.53 5.23
C HIS A 59 7.59 1.44 4.33
N CYS A 60 6.69 2.25 4.90
CA CYS A 60 6.02 3.34 4.19
C CYS A 60 6.84 4.62 4.30
N GLY A 61 7.69 4.87 3.30
CA GLY A 61 8.53 6.08 3.24
C GLY A 61 8.74 6.64 1.83
N ALA A 62 8.06 6.09 0.81
CA ALA A 62 8.13 6.64 -0.52
C ALA A 62 7.54 8.06 -0.54
N GLN A 63 8.23 9.01 -1.17
CA GLN A 63 7.76 10.40 -1.34
C GLN A 63 6.36 10.48 -1.98
N SER A 64 5.93 9.41 -2.67
CA SER A 64 4.63 9.24 -3.32
C SER A 64 3.57 8.51 -2.47
N CYS A 65 3.77 8.29 -1.17
CA CYS A 65 2.77 7.62 -0.31
C CYS A 65 1.79 8.63 0.33
N PRO A 66 0.52 8.73 -0.14
CA PRO A 66 -0.48 9.63 0.45
C PRO A 66 -1.16 9.08 1.70
N ASN A 67 -0.96 7.78 2.03
CA ASN A 67 -1.62 7.10 3.15
C ASN A 67 -0.60 6.79 4.25
N PRO A 68 -0.51 7.60 5.32
CA PRO A 68 0.49 7.45 6.37
C PRO A 68 0.20 6.31 7.36
N GLY A 69 -0.21 5.14 6.87
CA GLY A 69 -0.15 3.87 7.60
C GLY A 69 -1.33 3.54 8.51
N ASN A 70 -1.03 3.06 9.72
CA ASN A 70 -1.87 2.35 10.70
C ASN A 70 -3.03 3.17 11.32
N VAL A 71 -3.64 4.08 10.57
CA VAL A 71 -4.65 5.03 11.07
C VAL A 71 -6.07 4.44 11.06
N GLY A 72 -6.20 3.16 10.66
CA GLY A 72 -7.43 2.39 10.68
C GLY A 72 -8.31 2.53 9.42
N TYR A 73 -9.15 1.52 9.21
CA TYR A 73 -10.13 1.44 8.13
C TYR A 73 -11.49 1.95 8.61
N PRO A 74 -12.32 2.53 7.73
CA PRO A 74 -13.70 2.88 8.08
C PRO A 74 -14.51 1.65 8.48
N MET A 75 -15.40 1.76 9.46
CA MET A 75 -16.27 0.66 9.86
C MET A 75 -17.06 0.10 8.65
N PRO A 76 -17.08 -1.23 8.44
CA PRO A 76 -17.84 -1.83 7.35
C PRO A 76 -19.33 -1.59 7.54
N LYS A 77 -20.03 -1.25 6.45
CA LYS A 77 -21.46 -0.95 6.44
C LYS A 77 -22.34 -2.17 6.11
N ASN A 78 -21.73 -3.26 5.64
CA ASN A 78 -22.42 -4.49 5.26
C ASN A 78 -21.50 -5.72 5.39
N MET A 79 -22.08 -6.91 5.29
CA MET A 79 -21.34 -8.18 5.42
C MET A 79 -20.31 -8.42 4.33
N THR A 80 -20.52 -7.87 3.13
CA THR A 80 -19.55 -7.95 2.03
C THR A 80 -18.28 -7.15 2.36
N GLU A 81 -18.44 -5.94 2.92
CA GLU A 81 -17.33 -5.15 3.43
C GLU A 81 -16.66 -5.85 4.62
N MET A 82 -17.43 -6.42 5.55
CA MET A 82 -16.88 -7.19 6.68
C MET A 82 -16.06 -8.41 6.23
N ALA A 83 -16.47 -9.09 5.16
CA ALA A 83 -15.78 -10.29 4.66
C ALA A 83 -14.35 -10.00 4.14
N VAL A 84 -14.08 -8.75 3.77
CA VAL A 84 -12.73 -8.32 3.34
C VAL A 84 -11.92 -7.70 4.47
N PHE A 85 -12.50 -7.46 5.65
CA PHE A 85 -11.72 -6.95 6.78
C PHE A 85 -10.63 -7.96 7.17
N PRO A 86 -9.41 -7.49 7.53
CA PRO A 86 -8.38 -8.38 8.06
C PRO A 86 -8.99 -9.19 9.21
N ARG A 87 -8.89 -10.51 9.13
CA ARG A 87 -9.25 -11.41 10.22
C ARG A 87 -8.20 -11.24 11.32
N THR A 88 -8.30 -10.14 12.06
CA THR A 88 -7.50 -9.93 13.26
C THR A 88 -8.06 -10.88 14.31
N THR A 89 -7.29 -11.90 14.69
CA THR A 89 -7.59 -12.63 15.93
C THR A 89 -7.42 -11.68 17.12
N PRO A 90 -7.97 -12.01 18.31
CA PRO A 90 -7.71 -11.26 19.53
C PRO A 90 -6.21 -11.09 19.83
N GLU A 91 -5.33 -11.94 19.28
CA GLU A 91 -3.87 -11.85 19.47
C GLU A 91 -3.15 -10.89 18.51
N GLY A 92 -3.88 -10.20 17.61
CA GLY A 92 -3.27 -9.30 16.64
C GLY A 92 -2.73 -10.06 15.42
N GLY A 93 -3.50 -10.07 14.34
CA GLY A 93 -3.02 -10.53 13.04
C GLY A 93 -1.74 -9.78 12.63
N GLY A 94 -0.83 -10.47 11.93
CA GLY A 94 0.42 -9.88 11.47
C GLY A 94 0.18 -8.57 10.72
N LEU A 95 0.78 -7.49 11.21
CA LEU A 95 0.62 -6.17 10.57
C LEU A 95 1.30 -6.20 9.20
N PRO A 96 0.69 -5.65 8.15
CA PRO A 96 1.39 -5.52 6.89
C PRO A 96 2.61 -4.63 7.09
N PHE A 97 3.72 -5.02 6.48
CA PHE A 97 4.99 -4.31 6.62
C PHE A 97 4.97 -2.91 5.96
N CYS A 98 4.08 -2.73 4.98
CA CYS A 98 3.80 -1.47 4.29
C CYS A 98 2.42 -1.48 3.63
N CYS A 99 1.92 -0.33 3.19
CA CYS A 99 0.65 -0.24 2.47
C CYS A 99 0.72 -0.92 1.08
N ALA A 100 -0.43 -1.32 0.54
CA ALA A 100 -0.54 -1.98 -0.78
C ALA A 100 0.24 -1.24 -1.88
N ARG A 101 0.20 0.09 -1.86
CA ARG A 101 0.93 0.93 -2.79
C ARG A 101 2.45 0.86 -2.63
N CYS A 102 2.97 1.03 -1.40
CA CYS A 102 4.42 0.96 -1.16
C CYS A 102 4.95 -0.45 -1.45
N ARG A 103 4.14 -1.49 -1.23
CA ARG A 103 4.41 -2.85 -1.67
C ARG A 103 4.54 -2.92 -3.19
N MET A 104 3.56 -2.41 -3.95
CA MET A 104 3.62 -2.40 -5.41
C MET A 104 4.81 -1.62 -5.94
N LEU A 105 5.11 -0.43 -5.41
CA LEU A 105 6.30 0.35 -5.78
C LEU A 105 7.60 -0.44 -5.58
N ARG A 106 7.67 -1.30 -4.55
CA ARG A 106 8.82 -2.20 -4.36
C ARG A 106 8.89 -3.29 -5.43
N VAL A 107 7.76 -3.87 -5.80
CA VAL A 107 7.65 -4.82 -6.93
C VAL A 107 8.16 -4.15 -8.21
N GLU A 108 7.68 -2.94 -8.53
CA GLU A 108 8.09 -2.19 -9.72
C GLU A 108 9.60 -1.93 -9.77
N ARG A 109 10.20 -1.54 -8.64
CA ARG A 109 11.64 -1.30 -8.54
C ARG A 109 12.45 -2.58 -8.69
N LEU A 110 12.00 -3.68 -8.10
CA LEU A 110 12.70 -4.96 -8.17
C LEU A 110 12.55 -5.61 -9.54
N SER A 111 11.38 -5.54 -10.17
CA SER A 111 11.19 -6.02 -11.54
C SER A 111 12.08 -5.25 -12.51
N ARG A 112 12.25 -3.92 -12.32
CA ARG A 112 13.18 -3.13 -13.15
C ARG A 112 14.61 -3.68 -13.08
N LYS A 113 15.10 -3.97 -11.87
CA LYS A 113 16.43 -4.57 -11.68
C LYS A 113 16.52 -5.94 -12.34
N LEU A 114 15.49 -6.77 -12.19
CA LEU A 114 15.44 -8.10 -12.80
C LEU A 114 15.51 -8.02 -14.33
N ILE A 115 14.72 -7.15 -14.96
CA ILE A 115 14.71 -6.99 -16.42
C ILE A 115 16.07 -6.51 -16.94
N ARG A 116 16.72 -5.57 -16.25
CA ARG A 116 18.09 -5.12 -16.61
C ARG A 116 19.09 -6.27 -16.60
N VAL A 117 19.02 -7.14 -15.59
CA VAL A 117 19.88 -8.33 -15.48
C VAL A 117 19.59 -9.34 -16.60
N ILE A 118 18.31 -9.64 -16.86
CA ILE A 118 17.92 -10.60 -17.91
C ILE A 118 18.37 -10.15 -19.30
N LEU A 119 18.20 -8.86 -19.61
CA LEU A 119 18.56 -8.29 -20.90
C LEU A 119 20.03 -7.88 -20.98
N ASN A 120 20.77 -7.97 -19.87
CA ASN A 120 22.13 -7.46 -19.74
C ASN A 120 22.26 -6.00 -20.24
N ASP A 121 21.28 -5.18 -19.87
CA ASP A 121 21.17 -3.79 -20.31
C ASP A 121 20.66 -2.91 -19.15
N ASP A 122 21.52 -2.03 -18.64
CA ASP A 122 21.21 -1.12 -17.53
C ASP A 122 20.18 -0.04 -17.88
N THR A 123 19.89 0.15 -19.16
CA THR A 123 18.86 1.09 -19.64
C THR A 123 17.52 0.41 -19.86
N ALA A 124 17.44 -0.92 -19.82
CA ALA A 124 16.16 -1.63 -19.91
C ALA A 124 15.25 -1.34 -18.71
N GLN A 125 13.94 -1.45 -18.94
CA GLN A 125 12.93 -1.10 -17.96
C GLN A 125 11.82 -2.15 -17.85
N ALA A 126 11.36 -2.36 -16.62
CA ALA A 126 10.04 -2.92 -16.35
C ALA A 126 9.07 -1.74 -16.17
N VAL A 127 8.09 -1.63 -17.06
CA VAL A 127 7.07 -0.57 -17.04
C VAL A 127 5.78 -1.17 -16.51
N TRP A 128 5.19 -0.48 -15.54
CA TRP A 128 3.93 -0.86 -14.90
C TRP A 128 2.91 0.25 -15.10
N GLU A 129 1.70 -0.12 -15.51
CA GLU A 129 0.63 0.81 -15.82
C GLU A 129 -0.65 0.38 -15.09
N PRO A 130 -1.23 1.20 -14.18
CA PRO A 130 -0.72 2.50 -13.75
C PRO A 130 0.38 2.38 -12.68
N SER A 131 1.55 3.00 -12.89
CA SER A 131 2.68 2.93 -11.94
C SER A 131 2.32 3.44 -10.55
N ALA A 132 2.67 2.67 -9.53
CA ALA A 132 2.52 2.99 -8.12
C ALA A 132 3.32 4.23 -7.71
N ASP A 133 4.32 4.66 -8.49
CA ASP A 133 4.99 5.94 -8.28
C ASP A 133 4.11 7.10 -8.80
N HIS A 134 4.01 8.18 -8.01
CA HIS A 134 3.31 9.40 -8.45
C HIS A 134 4.16 10.28 -9.36
N ARG A 135 5.47 10.08 -9.35
CA ARG A 135 6.35 10.79 -10.27
C ARG A 135 6.04 10.31 -11.67
N GLN A 136 5.88 11.25 -12.60
CA GLN A 136 5.86 10.92 -14.01
C GLN A 136 7.11 10.10 -14.29
N HIS A 137 6.89 8.92 -14.88
CA HIS A 137 7.96 8.11 -15.41
C HIS A 137 8.59 8.92 -16.54
N VAL A 138 9.70 9.60 -16.26
CA VAL A 138 10.50 10.21 -17.31
C VAL A 138 11.20 9.04 -17.99
N GLY A 139 10.77 8.70 -19.20
CA GLY A 139 11.44 7.69 -20.01
C GLY A 139 12.93 8.04 -20.05
N GLU A 140 13.79 7.08 -19.70
CA GLU A 140 15.24 7.29 -19.69
C GLU A 140 15.80 7.45 -21.13
N TYR A 141 14.96 7.22 -22.15
CA TYR A 141 15.28 7.32 -23.58
C TYR A 141 14.06 7.76 -24.41
N ALA A 142 14.32 8.33 -25.59
CA ALA A 142 13.31 8.92 -26.47
C ALA A 142 12.45 7.90 -27.24
N VAL A 143 12.96 6.69 -27.49
CA VAL A 143 12.25 5.63 -28.23
C VAL A 143 12.40 4.29 -27.50
N ALA A 144 11.28 3.79 -26.97
CA ALA A 144 11.15 2.46 -26.37
C ALA A 144 10.79 1.41 -27.43
N MET A 145 11.34 0.21 -27.29
CA MET A 145 10.76 -0.97 -27.93
C MET A 145 10.36 -2.02 -26.90
N PRO A 146 9.20 -2.68 -27.04
CA PRO A 146 8.78 -3.75 -26.16
C PRO A 146 9.63 -5.01 -26.40
N VAL A 147 9.82 -5.81 -25.35
CA VAL A 147 10.47 -7.13 -25.42
C VAL A 147 9.41 -8.22 -25.20
N PRO A 148 8.77 -8.72 -26.27
CA PRO A 148 7.62 -9.63 -26.15
C PRO A 148 7.96 -10.97 -25.49
N GLU A 149 9.20 -11.44 -25.61
CA GLU A 149 9.68 -12.68 -24.99
C GLU A 149 9.57 -12.63 -23.46
N LEU A 150 9.64 -11.44 -22.86
CA LEU A 150 9.51 -11.23 -21.42
C LEU A 150 8.08 -10.97 -20.96
N GLN A 151 7.09 -10.95 -21.88
CA GLN A 151 5.71 -10.66 -21.51
C GLN A 151 5.15 -11.71 -20.55
N LYS A 152 5.41 -13.00 -20.78
CA LYS A 152 4.96 -14.08 -19.88
C LYS A 152 5.52 -13.94 -18.46
N LEU A 153 6.76 -13.47 -18.33
CA LEU A 153 7.38 -13.20 -17.04
C LEU A 153 6.68 -12.03 -16.34
N MET A 154 6.44 -10.94 -17.07
CA MET A 154 5.76 -9.76 -16.54
C MET A 154 4.32 -10.06 -16.11
N ASP A 155 3.60 -10.87 -16.88
CA ASP A 155 2.25 -11.34 -16.54
C ASP A 155 2.28 -12.17 -15.26
N GLY A 156 3.22 -13.13 -15.13
CA GLY A 156 3.36 -13.93 -13.92
C GLY A 156 3.71 -13.12 -12.68
N LEU A 157 4.57 -12.09 -12.82
CA LEU A 157 4.88 -11.15 -11.74
C LEU A 157 3.63 -10.35 -11.34
N ARG A 158 2.86 -9.85 -12.32
CA ARG A 158 1.62 -9.11 -12.09
C ARG A 158 0.59 -9.98 -11.39
N ASP A 159 0.36 -11.17 -11.91
CA ASP A 159 -0.64 -12.10 -11.37
C ASP A 159 -0.30 -12.46 -9.93
N THR A 160 0.98 -12.68 -9.62
CA THR A 160 1.42 -12.96 -8.24
C THR A 160 1.32 -11.72 -7.33
N ALA A 161 1.76 -10.56 -7.82
CA ALA A 161 1.78 -9.33 -7.03
C ALA A 161 0.36 -8.81 -6.73
N CYS A 162 -0.56 -8.92 -7.68
CA CYS A 162 -1.92 -8.42 -7.58
C CYS A 162 -2.95 -9.52 -7.21
N ASN A 163 -2.53 -10.76 -6.97
CA ASN A 163 -3.46 -11.83 -6.59
C ASN A 163 -4.16 -11.49 -5.25
N PRO A 164 -5.51 -11.42 -5.22
CA PRO A 164 -6.25 -11.09 -4.01
C PRO A 164 -5.99 -12.01 -2.82
N GLU A 165 -5.84 -13.31 -3.07
CA GLU A 165 -5.58 -14.31 -2.03
C GLU A 165 -4.16 -14.18 -1.47
N ILE A 166 -3.17 -13.94 -2.34
CA ILE A 166 -1.79 -13.71 -1.87
C ILE A 166 -1.71 -12.42 -1.06
N MET A 167 -2.35 -11.36 -1.55
CA MET A 167 -2.39 -10.05 -0.89
C MET A 167 -2.98 -10.15 0.51
N LYS A 168 -4.11 -10.84 0.66
CA LYS A 168 -4.78 -11.02 1.95
C LYS A 168 -4.03 -11.98 2.88
N LYS A 169 -3.67 -13.17 2.39
CA LYS A 169 -3.14 -14.27 3.21
C LYS A 169 -1.68 -14.07 3.63
N TYR A 170 -0.84 -13.55 2.75
CA TYR A 170 0.61 -13.49 2.97
C TYR A 170 1.13 -12.06 3.11
N ALA A 171 0.50 -11.09 2.46
CA ALA A 171 0.93 -9.69 2.53
C ALA A 171 0.09 -8.82 3.48
N TRP A 172 -1.02 -9.36 4.01
CA TRP A 172 -1.92 -8.67 4.95
C TRP A 172 -2.42 -7.31 4.44
N VAL A 173 -2.59 -7.19 3.13
CA VAL A 173 -3.08 -5.97 2.45
C VAL A 173 -4.36 -6.26 1.67
N LEU A 174 -5.24 -5.25 1.60
CA LEU A 174 -6.46 -5.33 0.82
C LEU A 174 -6.19 -4.98 -0.65
N PRO A 175 -6.71 -5.77 -1.59
CA PRO A 175 -6.71 -5.41 -3.00
C PRO A 175 -7.53 -4.16 -3.24
N SER A 176 -7.07 -3.32 -4.15
CA SER A 176 -7.78 -2.15 -4.66
C SER A 176 -8.21 -2.38 -6.11
N SER A 177 -9.18 -1.59 -6.60
CA SER A 177 -9.57 -1.60 -8.01
C SER A 177 -8.39 -1.30 -8.95
N ARG A 178 -7.40 -0.56 -8.47
CA ARG A 178 -6.16 -0.25 -9.19
C ARG A 178 -5.30 -1.49 -9.44
N ASP A 179 -5.24 -2.41 -8.47
CA ASP A 179 -4.43 -3.62 -8.57
C ASP A 179 -4.95 -4.55 -9.68
N VAL A 180 -6.27 -4.56 -9.92
CA VAL A 180 -6.93 -5.33 -10.99
C VAL A 180 -6.57 -4.79 -12.38
N MET A 181 -6.44 -3.47 -12.51
CA MET A 181 -6.15 -2.79 -13.78
C MET A 181 -4.66 -2.71 -14.09
N THR A 182 -3.80 -3.20 -13.19
CA THR A 182 -2.35 -3.08 -13.33
C THR A 182 -1.83 -4.07 -14.36
N VAL A 183 -1.10 -3.58 -15.34
CA VAL A 183 -0.38 -4.35 -16.36
C VAL A 183 1.12 -4.07 -16.28
N GLY A 184 1.93 -5.04 -16.68
CA GLY A 184 3.38 -4.93 -16.71
C GLY A 184 3.94 -5.32 -18.08
N LYS A 185 4.96 -4.62 -18.53
CA LYS A 185 5.71 -4.93 -19.77
C LYS A 185 7.19 -4.65 -19.59
N ALA A 186 8.02 -5.33 -20.38
CA ALA A 186 9.45 -5.07 -20.45
C ALA A 186 9.76 -4.24 -21.71
N GLU A 187 10.59 -3.22 -21.56
CA GLU A 187 11.01 -2.33 -22.64
C GLU A 187 12.54 -2.14 -22.62
N MET A 188 13.11 -1.87 -23.78
CA MET A 188 14.52 -1.50 -23.94
C MET A 188 14.66 -0.37 -24.97
N PRO A 189 15.80 0.35 -25.03
CA PRO A 189 16.00 1.38 -26.03
C PRO A 189 16.04 0.79 -27.45
N ASP A 190 15.41 1.48 -28.41
CA ASP A 190 15.55 1.15 -29.82
C ASP A 190 16.91 1.65 -30.36
N ARG A 191 17.92 0.78 -30.29
CA ARG A 191 19.29 1.07 -30.78
C ARG A 191 19.42 1.00 -32.30
N ARG A 192 18.36 0.63 -33.04
CA ARG A 192 18.41 0.54 -34.50
C ARG A 192 18.14 1.88 -35.20
N ARG A 193 17.80 2.92 -34.43
CA ARG A 193 17.51 4.29 -34.92
C ARG A 193 18.52 5.33 -34.42
N GLY A 194 19.64 4.91 -33.85
CA GLY A 194 20.73 5.75 -33.33
C GLY A 194 22.00 5.64 -34.14
#